data_AF-A0A7S3WW78-F1
#
_entry.id   AF-A0A7S3WW78-F1
#
_cell.length_a   1.000
_cell.length_b   1.000
_cell.length_c   1.000
_cell.angle_alpha   90.00
_cell.angle_beta   90.00
_cell.angle_gamma   90.00
#
_symmetry.space_group_name_H-M   'P 1'
#
loop_
_entity.id
_entity.type
_entity.pdbx_description
1 polymer ?
#
loop_
_entity_poly.entity_id
_entity_poly.type
_entity_poly.pdbx_seq_one_letter_code
_entity_poly.pdbx_strand_id
1 'polypeptide(L)'
;AYRSLMSIISWFRLQKYTSFENPTHYEIQKVLVDHCGQDADDLLGKKKWLGSFDLSLFLEHALGVQCKTISCNSGHDIAINARQLCHHFDTQGTPVMIGGGQLAFTLLGVDFNDKTGEARFLIMDPHYTGPDDLAQIQPKWVGWKSQDSITHMGTKLFQKGETYNLCLPQRPSCV
;
A
#
# COMPACT_ATOMS: atom_id res chain seq x y z
N ALA A 1 4.85 5.94 1.62
CA ALA A 1 4.32 4.86 2.49
C ALA A 1 3.33 5.36 3.54
N TYR A 2 3.67 6.34 4.40
CA TYR A 2 2.76 6.85 5.44
C TYR A 2 1.32 7.14 4.98
N ARG A 3 1.13 7.80 3.84
CA ARG A 3 -0.22 8.12 3.33
C ARG A 3 -0.98 6.87 2.84
N SER A 4 -0.27 5.86 2.35
CA SER A 4 -0.86 4.56 2.02
C SER A 4 -1.34 3.85 3.30
N LEU A 5 -0.52 3.84 4.36
CA LEU A 5 -0.91 3.35 5.69
C LEU A 5 -2.18 4.05 6.21
N MET A 6 -2.23 5.38 6.14
CA MET A 6 -3.41 6.15 6.56
C MET A 6 -4.66 5.84 5.72
N SER A 7 -4.48 5.45 4.46
CA SER A 7 -5.62 5.02 3.62
C SER A 7 -6.09 3.61 3.98
N ILE A 8 -5.18 2.74 4.40
CA ILE A 8 -5.53 1.42 4.93
C ILE A 8 -6.27 1.56 6.27
N ILE A 9 -5.76 2.39 7.20
CA ILE A 9 -6.41 2.67 8.49
C ILE A 9 -7.81 3.26 8.28
N SER A 10 -7.95 4.21 7.33
CA SER A 10 -9.27 4.79 7.03
C SER A 10 -10.25 3.74 6.52
N TRP A 11 -9.81 2.77 5.72
CA TRP A 11 -10.64 1.64 5.29
C TRP A 11 -11.14 0.85 6.50
N PHE A 12 -10.25 0.42 7.41
CA PHE A 12 -10.65 -0.34 8.60
C PHE A 12 -11.62 0.45 9.49
N ARG A 13 -11.42 1.75 9.63
CA ARG A 13 -12.33 2.64 10.37
C ARG A 13 -13.69 2.78 9.70
N LEU A 14 -13.74 2.97 8.38
CA LEU A 14 -14.99 3.09 7.62
C LEU A 14 -15.78 1.77 7.63
N GLN A 15 -15.09 0.63 7.60
CA GLN A 15 -15.67 -0.71 7.74
C GLN A 15 -16.00 -1.10 9.19
N LYS A 16 -15.79 -0.19 10.16
CA LYS A 16 -16.13 -0.37 11.58
C LYS A 16 -15.33 -1.46 12.32
N TYR A 17 -14.17 -1.85 11.80
CA TYR A 17 -13.24 -2.74 12.51
C TYR A 17 -12.46 -2.04 13.62
N THR A 18 -12.41 -0.71 13.60
CA THR A 18 -11.70 0.07 14.60
C THR A 18 -12.28 1.47 14.71
N SER A 19 -12.12 2.11 15.87
CA SER A 19 -12.32 3.54 16.07
C SER A 19 -11.02 4.35 15.99
N PHE A 20 -9.89 3.69 15.73
CA PHE A 20 -8.57 4.32 15.65
C PHE A 20 -8.55 5.38 14.54
N GLU A 21 -8.25 6.62 14.89
CA GLU A 21 -8.18 7.72 13.93
C GLU A 21 -6.89 7.69 13.11
N ASN A 22 -6.89 8.41 11.99
CA ASN A 22 -5.68 8.47 11.18
C ASN A 22 -4.58 9.22 11.95
N PRO A 23 -3.44 8.55 12.21
CA PRO A 23 -2.35 9.17 12.95
C PRO A 23 -1.59 10.17 12.08
N THR A 24 -0.83 11.05 12.71
CA THR A 24 0.19 11.88 12.07
C THR A 24 1.42 11.06 11.69
N HIS A 25 2.32 11.62 10.88
CA HIS A 25 3.61 10.97 10.58
C HIS A 25 4.43 10.70 11.85
N TYR A 26 4.45 11.66 12.76
CA TYR A 26 5.21 11.54 14.01
C TYR A 26 4.64 10.45 14.92
N GLU A 27 3.32 10.35 15.06
CA GLU A 27 2.69 9.29 15.86
C GLU A 27 2.97 7.89 15.27
N ILE A 28 2.98 7.76 13.94
CA ILE A 28 3.39 6.50 13.29
C ILE A 28 4.81 6.12 13.68
N GLN A 29 5.75 7.07 13.55
CA GLN A 29 7.16 6.85 13.92
C GLN A 29 7.30 6.49 15.39
N LYS A 30 6.59 7.20 16.26
CA LYS A 30 6.63 6.97 17.71
C LYS A 30 6.15 5.56 18.08
N VAL A 31 5.04 5.10 17.52
CA VAL A 31 4.56 3.71 17.75
C VAL A 31 5.58 2.68 17.27
N LEU A 32 6.18 2.90 16.09
CA LEU A 32 7.18 1.99 15.55
C LEU A 32 8.44 1.90 16.43
N VAL A 33 8.88 3.02 16.98
CA VAL A 33 10.03 3.09 17.90
C VAL A 33 9.69 2.48 19.25
N ASP A 34 8.61 2.96 19.89
CA ASP A 34 8.26 2.60 21.26
C ASP A 34 7.79 1.14 21.40
N HIS A 35 7.20 0.57 20.34
CA HIS A 35 6.50 -0.71 20.43
C HIS A 35 6.90 -1.75 19.38
N CYS A 36 7.59 -1.35 18.31
CA CYS A 36 7.94 -2.26 17.21
C CYS A 36 9.46 -2.42 17.01
N GLY A 37 10.27 -1.87 17.92
CA GLY A 37 11.72 -2.05 17.93
C GLY A 37 12.48 -1.26 16.85
N GLN A 38 11.88 -0.24 16.25
CA GLN A 38 12.61 0.67 15.35
C GLN A 38 13.53 1.60 16.15
N ASP A 39 14.66 1.96 15.57
CA ASP A 39 15.64 2.84 16.20
C ASP A 39 15.13 4.30 16.22
N ALA A 40 15.09 4.89 17.42
CA ALA A 40 14.65 6.26 17.63
C ALA A 40 15.51 7.29 16.89
N ASP A 41 16.84 7.12 16.91
CA ASP A 41 17.77 8.09 16.33
C ASP A 41 17.68 8.14 14.80
N ASP A 42 17.24 7.03 14.21
CA ASP A 42 17.11 6.84 12.77
C ASP A 42 15.70 7.20 12.24
N LEU A 43 14.65 6.98 13.02
CA LEU A 43 13.26 7.16 12.56
C LEU A 43 12.53 8.37 13.16
N LEU A 44 12.66 8.63 14.47
CA LEU A 44 11.76 9.53 15.17
C LEU A 44 11.98 11.00 14.78
N GLY A 45 10.92 11.65 14.26
CA GLY A 45 10.98 13.02 13.75
C GLY A 45 11.77 13.18 12.44
N LYS A 46 12.26 12.08 11.85
CA LYS A 46 13.06 12.12 10.62
C LYS A 46 12.15 12.02 9.38
N LYS A 47 12.65 12.48 8.24
CA LYS A 47 11.99 12.31 6.93
C LYS A 47 12.36 10.96 6.29
N LYS A 48 12.37 9.90 7.10
CA LYS A 48 12.74 8.55 6.66
C LYS A 48 11.53 7.83 6.07
N TRP A 49 11.79 7.09 4.99
CA TRP A 49 10.82 6.24 4.32
C TRP A 49 10.48 5.01 5.16
N LEU A 50 9.19 4.60 5.18
CA LEU A 50 8.74 3.33 5.76
C LEU A 50 8.51 2.24 4.70
N GLY A 51 9.03 1.04 4.92
CA GLY A 51 8.79 -0.12 4.09
C GLY A 51 7.42 -0.79 4.36
N SER A 52 7.08 -1.80 3.56
CA SER A 52 5.89 -2.62 3.77
C SER A 52 5.89 -3.34 5.11
N PHE A 53 7.07 -3.74 5.60
CA PHE A 53 7.26 -4.39 6.89
C PHE A 53 6.91 -3.46 8.06
N ASP A 54 7.38 -2.21 8.03
CA ASP A 54 7.04 -1.22 9.05
C ASP A 54 5.52 -0.99 9.11
N LEU A 55 4.86 -0.98 7.94
CA LEU A 55 3.41 -0.89 7.87
C LEU A 55 2.71 -2.08 8.53
N SER A 56 3.21 -3.31 8.31
CA SER A 56 2.64 -4.50 8.97
C SER A 56 2.80 -4.45 10.49
N LEU A 57 3.97 -4.02 10.99
CA LEU A 57 4.21 -3.86 12.43
C LEU A 57 3.26 -2.83 13.05
N PHE A 58 3.11 -1.68 12.39
CA PHE A 58 2.20 -0.65 12.87
C PHE A 58 0.74 -1.13 12.89
N LEU A 59 0.26 -1.77 11.82
CA LEU A 59 -1.12 -2.26 11.72
C LEU A 59 -1.42 -3.35 12.75
N GLU A 60 -0.46 -4.25 12.99
CA GLU A 60 -0.58 -5.29 14.01
C GLU A 60 -0.67 -4.66 15.40
N HIS A 61 0.24 -3.75 15.74
CA HIS A 61 0.26 -3.13 17.06
C HIS A 61 -0.97 -2.22 17.31
N ALA A 62 -1.27 -1.32 16.38
CA ALA A 62 -2.27 -0.27 16.60
C ALA A 62 -3.71 -0.77 16.39
N LEU A 63 -3.93 -1.74 15.49
CA LEU A 63 -5.27 -2.21 15.12
C LEU A 63 -5.48 -3.71 15.39
N GLY A 64 -4.46 -4.47 15.80
CA GLY A 64 -4.56 -5.93 15.89
C GLY A 64 -4.67 -6.62 14.53
N VAL A 65 -4.28 -5.93 13.44
CA VAL A 65 -4.45 -6.40 12.06
C VAL A 65 -3.18 -7.09 11.59
N GLN A 66 -3.26 -8.41 11.39
CA GLN A 66 -2.18 -9.18 10.76
C GLN A 66 -2.10 -8.87 9.26
N CYS A 67 -0.89 -8.91 8.72
CA CYS A 67 -0.64 -8.68 7.29
C CYS A 67 0.06 -9.88 6.66
N LYS A 68 -0.37 -10.26 5.45
CA LYS A 68 0.42 -11.12 4.58
C LYS A 68 1.36 -10.27 3.74
N THR A 69 2.47 -10.86 3.32
CA THR A 69 3.46 -10.19 2.47
C THR A 69 3.62 -10.93 1.16
N ILE A 70 3.72 -10.20 0.05
CA ILE A 70 4.20 -10.70 -1.23
C ILE A 70 5.48 -9.96 -1.56
N SER A 71 6.56 -10.70 -1.79
CA SER A 71 7.85 -10.15 -2.21
C SER A 71 8.11 -10.52 -3.66
N CYS A 72 8.43 -9.51 -4.45
CA CYS A 72 8.69 -9.59 -5.88
C CYS A 72 10.12 -9.12 -6.13
N ASN A 73 10.91 -9.89 -6.88
CA ASN A 73 12.29 -9.53 -7.19
C ASN A 73 12.39 -8.58 -8.39
N SER A 74 11.31 -8.48 -9.17
CA SER A 74 11.18 -7.62 -10.33
C SER A 74 9.77 -7.06 -10.43
N GLY A 75 9.61 -5.89 -11.07
CA GLY A 75 8.30 -5.35 -11.40
C GLY A 75 7.42 -6.28 -12.25
N HIS A 76 8.04 -7.17 -13.05
CA HIS A 76 7.31 -8.21 -13.80
C HIS A 76 6.61 -9.23 -12.88
N ASP A 77 7.20 -9.52 -11.72
CA ASP A 77 6.68 -10.51 -10.79
C ASP A 77 5.36 -10.06 -10.14
N ILE A 78 5.06 -8.76 -10.16
CA ILE A 78 3.77 -8.25 -9.67
C ILE A 78 2.62 -8.78 -10.54
N ALA A 79 2.78 -8.78 -11.87
CA ALA A 79 1.79 -9.35 -12.78
C ALA A 79 1.65 -10.87 -12.62
N ILE A 80 2.76 -11.57 -12.34
CA ILE A 80 2.74 -13.01 -12.03
C ILE A 80 1.90 -13.30 -10.78
N ASN A 81 1.98 -12.43 -9.76
CA ASN A 81 1.16 -12.51 -8.55
C ASN A 81 -0.28 -11.98 -8.72
N ALA A 82 -0.66 -11.65 -9.96
CA ALA A 82 -2.01 -11.42 -10.50
C ALA A 82 -3.13 -12.09 -9.68
N ARG A 83 -3.13 -13.42 -9.77
CA ARG A 83 -4.16 -14.29 -9.18
C ARG A 83 -4.21 -14.23 -7.65
N GLN A 84 -3.06 -14.11 -6.99
CA GLN A 84 -3.01 -14.02 -5.53
C GLN A 84 -3.60 -12.68 -5.05
N LEU A 85 -3.36 -11.60 -5.80
CA LEU A 85 -3.97 -10.30 -5.52
C LEU A 85 -5.48 -10.32 -5.75
N CYS A 86 -5.97 -10.92 -6.85
CA CYS A 86 -7.40 -11.14 -7.05
C CYS A 86 -8.02 -11.88 -5.86
N HIS A 87 -7.43 -13.00 -5.45
CA HIS A 87 -7.91 -13.76 -4.30
C HIS A 87 -7.93 -12.95 -2.99
N HIS A 88 -6.94 -12.08 -2.77
CA HIS A 88 -6.92 -11.17 -1.64
C HIS A 88 -8.10 -10.19 -1.69
N PHE A 89 -8.36 -9.57 -2.84
CA PHE A 89 -9.50 -8.67 -2.97
C PHE A 89 -10.85 -9.38 -2.83
N ASP A 90 -10.97 -10.62 -3.32
CA ASP A 90 -12.19 -11.43 -3.18
C ASP A 90 -12.48 -11.85 -1.74
N THR A 91 -11.44 -12.18 -0.96
CA THR A 91 -11.60 -12.75 0.39
C THR A 91 -11.45 -11.73 1.52
N GLN A 92 -10.55 -10.76 1.36
CA GLN A 92 -10.24 -9.74 2.35
C GLN A 92 -10.82 -8.38 1.97
N GLY A 93 -10.68 -7.99 0.70
CA GLY A 93 -11.16 -6.70 0.17
C GLY A 93 -10.42 -5.47 0.73
N THR A 94 -9.32 -5.67 1.44
CA THR A 94 -8.55 -4.58 2.05
C THR A 94 -7.60 -3.93 1.01
N PRO A 95 -7.37 -2.61 1.06
CA PRO A 95 -6.35 -1.96 0.25
C PRO A 95 -4.95 -2.51 0.55
N VAL A 96 -4.12 -2.64 -0.48
CA VAL A 96 -2.77 -3.21 -0.39
C VAL A 96 -1.74 -2.11 -0.59
N MET A 97 -0.78 -1.98 0.29
CA MET A 97 0.36 -1.09 0.05
C MET A 97 1.40 -1.83 -0.81
N ILE A 98 1.92 -1.16 -1.84
CA ILE A 98 3.05 -1.63 -2.64
C ILE A 98 4.22 -0.69 -2.41
N GLY A 99 5.38 -1.20 -1.99
CA GLY A 99 6.62 -0.42 -1.87
C GLY A 99 7.74 -1.01 -2.72
N GLY A 100 8.40 -0.18 -3.54
CA GLY A 100 9.54 -0.59 -4.37
C GLY A 100 10.01 0.54 -5.29
N GLY A 101 11.28 0.51 -5.71
CA GLY A 101 11.85 1.51 -6.62
C GLY A 101 11.72 2.96 -6.13
N GLN A 102 11.91 3.17 -4.82
CA GLN A 102 11.72 4.47 -4.14
C GLN A 102 10.30 5.06 -4.27
N LEU A 103 9.30 4.25 -4.61
CA LEU A 103 7.91 4.66 -4.71
C LEU A 103 7.02 3.76 -3.83
N ALA A 104 5.95 4.34 -3.30
CA ALA A 104 4.91 3.62 -2.59
C ALA A 104 3.55 3.98 -3.18
N PHE A 105 2.73 2.97 -3.43
CA PHE A 105 1.40 3.10 -3.97
C PHE A 105 0.40 2.33 -3.11
N THR A 106 -0.89 2.67 -3.27
CA THR A 106 -1.98 1.87 -2.69
C THR A 106 -2.73 1.20 -3.83
N LEU A 107 -2.74 -0.12 -3.85
CA LEU A 107 -3.51 -0.93 -4.78
C LEU A 107 -4.92 -1.15 -4.21
N LEU A 108 -5.91 -0.82 -5.01
CA LEU A 108 -7.33 -0.89 -4.66
C LEU A 108 -8.07 -2.02 -5.39
N GLY A 109 -7.44 -2.65 -6.37
CA GLY A 109 -8.04 -3.74 -7.14
C GLY A 109 -7.14 -4.20 -8.27
N VAL A 110 -7.47 -5.38 -8.80
CA VAL A 110 -6.76 -6.00 -9.93
C VAL A 110 -7.80 -6.49 -10.94
N ASP A 111 -7.55 -6.18 -12.20
CA ASP A 111 -8.27 -6.76 -13.34
C ASP A 111 -7.28 -7.72 -14.03
N PHE A 112 -7.64 -8.99 -14.08
CA PHE A 112 -6.76 -10.05 -14.55
C PHE A 112 -7.49 -10.98 -15.52
N ASN A 113 -6.94 -11.12 -16.71
CA ASN A 113 -7.44 -12.05 -17.71
C ASN A 113 -6.68 -13.38 -17.58
N ASP A 114 -7.38 -14.42 -17.12
CA ASP A 114 -6.78 -15.73 -16.87
C ASP A 114 -6.39 -16.51 -18.14
N LYS A 115 -6.94 -16.13 -19.31
CA LYS A 115 -6.63 -16.71 -20.61
C LYS A 115 -5.40 -16.08 -21.26
N THR A 116 -5.25 -14.76 -21.16
CA THR A 116 -4.13 -14.03 -21.80
C THR A 116 -2.97 -13.77 -20.83
N GLY A 117 -3.22 -13.79 -19.52
CA GLY A 117 -2.26 -13.39 -18.50
C GLY A 117 -2.12 -11.87 -18.33
N GLU A 118 -2.89 -11.06 -19.06
CA GLU A 118 -2.86 -9.60 -18.93
C GLU A 118 -3.43 -9.17 -17.57
N ALA A 119 -2.72 -8.23 -16.91
CA ALA A 119 -3.11 -7.66 -15.64
C ALA A 119 -3.12 -6.12 -15.68
N ARG A 120 -4.14 -5.53 -15.05
CA ARG A 120 -4.22 -4.10 -14.74
C ARG A 120 -4.46 -3.92 -13.25
N PHE A 121 -3.97 -2.80 -12.74
CA PHE A 121 -3.91 -2.50 -11.32
C PHE A 121 -4.61 -1.17 -11.07
N LEU A 122 -5.63 -1.16 -10.21
CA LEU A 122 -6.27 0.08 -9.79
C LEU A 122 -5.41 0.72 -8.71
N ILE A 123 -4.65 1.75 -9.09
CA ILE A 123 -3.68 2.41 -8.22
C ILE A 123 -4.23 3.73 -7.72
N MET A 124 -4.09 3.96 -6.41
CA MET A 124 -4.13 5.27 -5.79
C MET A 124 -2.70 5.72 -5.44
N ASP A 125 -2.27 6.78 -6.10
CA ASP A 125 -0.96 7.39 -5.96
C ASP A 125 -0.95 8.42 -4.81
N PRO A 126 -0.26 8.12 -3.68
CA PRO A 126 -0.24 8.99 -2.51
C PRO A 126 0.64 10.25 -2.68
N HIS A 127 1.27 10.46 -3.83
CA HIS A 127 2.13 11.62 -4.10
C HIS A 127 1.35 12.82 -4.63
N TYR A 128 0.03 12.71 -4.80
CA TYR A 128 -0.80 13.87 -5.12
C TYR A 128 -0.74 14.92 -4.00
N THR A 129 -0.52 16.18 -4.37
CA THR A 129 -0.40 17.32 -3.44
C THR A 129 -1.34 18.47 -3.76
N GLY A 130 -2.23 18.27 -4.75
CA GLY A 130 -3.24 19.27 -5.12
C GLY A 130 -4.44 19.29 -4.18
N PRO A 131 -5.46 20.11 -4.49
CA PRO A 131 -6.69 20.20 -3.70
C PRO A 131 -7.56 18.93 -3.83
N ASP A 132 -8.53 18.75 -2.93
CA ASP A 132 -9.49 17.63 -2.99
C ASP A 132 -10.51 17.81 -4.13
N ASP A 133 -10.03 17.70 -5.37
CA ASP A 133 -10.80 17.84 -6.62
C ASP A 133 -10.76 16.54 -7.43
N LEU A 134 -11.89 15.85 -7.50
CA LEU A 134 -12.02 14.57 -8.20
C LEU A 134 -11.66 14.67 -9.69
N ALA A 135 -11.96 15.80 -10.34
CA ALA A 135 -11.66 15.99 -11.75
C ALA A 135 -10.14 16.05 -12.02
N GLN A 136 -9.35 16.45 -11.01
CA GLN A 136 -7.89 16.45 -11.08
C GLN A 136 -7.29 15.11 -10.63
N ILE A 137 -7.90 14.47 -9.63
CA ILE A 137 -7.40 13.25 -9.01
C ILE A 137 -7.56 12.05 -9.95
N GLN A 138 -8.79 11.78 -10.44
CA GLN A 138 -9.10 10.53 -11.13
C GLN A 138 -8.31 10.31 -12.44
N PRO A 139 -8.09 11.31 -13.32
CA PRO A 139 -7.42 11.05 -14.59
C PRO A 139 -5.98 10.55 -14.45
N LYS A 140 -5.30 10.87 -13.33
CA LYS A 140 -3.87 10.59 -13.16
C LYS A 140 -3.53 9.80 -11.91
N TRP A 141 -4.11 10.16 -10.77
CA TRP A 141 -3.68 9.75 -9.43
C TRP A 141 -4.47 8.57 -8.88
N VAL A 142 -5.72 8.39 -9.31
CA VAL A 142 -6.53 7.21 -8.94
C VAL A 142 -7.12 6.59 -10.21
N GLY A 143 -6.57 5.47 -10.66
CA GLY A 143 -7.08 4.83 -11.87
C GLY A 143 -6.38 3.54 -12.25
N TRP A 144 -6.93 2.87 -13.25
CA TRP A 144 -6.39 1.63 -13.80
C TRP A 144 -5.06 1.88 -14.52
N LYS A 145 -4.04 1.13 -14.13
CA LYS A 145 -2.68 1.18 -14.68
C LYS A 145 -2.28 -0.20 -15.18
N SER A 146 -1.61 -0.24 -16.32
CA SER A 146 -0.88 -1.42 -16.79
C SER A 146 0.52 -1.46 -16.17
N GLN A 147 1.23 -2.59 -16.30
CA GLN A 147 2.63 -2.71 -15.86
C GLN A 147 3.57 -1.65 -16.48
N ASP A 148 3.25 -1.20 -17.71
CA ASP A 148 4.04 -0.24 -18.47
C ASP A 148 3.58 1.21 -18.29
N SER A 149 2.56 1.45 -17.45
CA SER A 149 2.10 2.80 -17.16
C SER A 149 3.20 3.63 -16.49
N ILE A 150 3.22 4.93 -16.79
CA ILE A 150 4.24 5.85 -16.31
C ILE A 150 3.78 6.56 -15.03
N THR A 151 4.69 6.68 -14.06
CA THR A 151 4.49 7.37 -12.78
C THR A 151 4.61 8.89 -12.93
N HIS A 152 4.29 9.63 -11.87
CA HIS A 152 4.52 11.08 -11.85
C HIS A 152 6.01 11.47 -11.99
N MET A 153 6.94 10.53 -11.76
CA MET A 153 8.40 10.71 -11.94
C MET A 153 8.89 10.41 -13.36
N GLY A 154 8.00 10.04 -14.29
CA GLY A 154 8.39 9.66 -15.65
C GLY A 154 8.98 8.26 -15.78
N THR A 155 9.00 7.47 -14.70
CA THR A 155 9.47 6.08 -14.68
C THR A 155 8.32 5.10 -14.89
N LYS A 156 8.62 3.85 -15.28
CA LYS A 156 7.60 2.79 -15.28
C LYS A 156 7.08 2.53 -13.86
N LEU A 157 5.79 2.25 -13.75
CA LEU A 157 5.13 1.91 -12.48
C LEU A 157 5.83 0.73 -11.81
N PHE A 158 6.10 -0.32 -12.58
CA PHE A 158 6.84 -1.50 -12.14
C PHE A 158 8.12 -1.67 -12.99
N GLN A 159 9.27 -1.50 -12.34
CA GLN A 159 10.59 -1.49 -12.96
C GLN A 159 11.26 -2.86 -12.82
N LYS A 160 11.94 -3.32 -13.88
CA LYS A 160 12.51 -4.69 -13.90
C LYS A 160 13.66 -4.90 -12.92
N GLY A 161 14.44 -3.87 -12.60
CA GLY A 161 15.60 -3.94 -11.70
C GLY A 161 15.30 -3.63 -10.24
N GLU A 162 14.03 -3.41 -9.90
CA GLU A 162 13.62 -3.03 -8.55
C GLU A 162 12.86 -4.17 -7.87
N THR A 163 13.09 -4.30 -6.57
CA THR A 163 12.30 -5.21 -5.73
C THR A 163 11.05 -4.51 -5.23
N TYR A 164 9.98 -5.28 -5.08
CA TYR A 164 8.71 -4.79 -4.59
C TYR A 164 8.21 -5.66 -3.45
N ASN A 165 7.77 -5.03 -2.38
CA ASN A 165 7.14 -5.70 -1.26
C ASN A 165 5.73 -5.14 -1.07
N LEU A 166 4.77 -6.05 -1.01
CA LEU A 166 3.36 -5.74 -0.85
C LEU A 166 2.92 -6.12 0.56
N CYS A 167 2.25 -5.21 1.25
CA CYS A 167 1.62 -5.45 2.54
C CYS A 167 0.12 -5.63 2.32
N LEU A 168 -0.39 -6.83 2.63
CA LEU A 168 -1.77 -7.27 2.42
C LEU A 168 -2.48 -7.43 3.78
N PRO A 169 -3.15 -6.38 4.30
CA PRO A 169 -3.83 -6.44 5.60
C PRO A 169 -4.95 -7.48 5.60
N GLN A 170 -5.03 -8.33 6.61
CA GLN A 170 -6.08 -9.35 6.73
C GLN A 170 -7.25 -8.78 7.53
N ARG A 171 -8.47 -9.04 7.05
CA ARG A 171 -9.68 -8.57 7.71
C ARG A 171 -9.93 -9.38 8.99
N PRO A 172 -10.19 -8.74 10.15
CA PRO A 172 -10.59 -9.46 11.36
C PRO A 172 -11.82 -10.35 11.11
N SER A 173 -11.84 -11.53 11.72
CA SER A 173 -12.92 -12.52 11.52
C SER A 173 -14.22 -12.16 12.26
N CYS A 174 -14.18 -11.19 13.17
CA CYS A 174 -15.31 -10.70 13.94
C CYS A 174 -15.25 -9.17 14.05
N VAL A 175 -16.42 -8.52 14.07
CA VAL A 175 -16.62 -7.11 14.40
C VAL A 175 -17.08 -7.02 15.85
#